data_AF-A0A7C4VDI7-F1
#
_entry.id   AF-A0A7C4VDI7-F1
#
_cell.length_a   1.000
_cell.length_b   1.000
_cell.length_c   1.000
_cell.angle_alpha   90.00
_cell.angle_beta   90.00
_cell.angle_gamma   90.00
#
_symmetry.space_group_name_H-M   'P 1'
#
loop_
_entity.id
_entity.type
_entity.pdbx_description
1 polymer ?
#
loop_
_entity_poly.entity_id
_entity_poly.type
_entity_poly.pdbx_seq_one_letter_code
_entity_poly.pdbx_strand_id
1 'polypeptide(L)'
;MSTKVALEEARKVLEALDYEVWETEDGLEAERRQVGLVYRVYYAPSGDLKLEKVRTKPEEIREALLADHPGQFVRQEEVRESFFTACKPSELLELLKAWEA
;
A
#
# COMPACT_ATOMS: atom_id res chain seq x y z
N MET A 1 -5.78 20.18 17.60
CA MET A 1 -6.20 18.77 17.71
C MET A 1 -5.02 18.01 18.27
N SER A 2 -5.19 17.14 19.26
CA SER A 2 -4.06 16.32 19.75
C SER A 2 -3.65 15.35 18.64
N THR A 3 -2.34 15.13 18.46
CA THR A 3 -1.80 14.16 17.48
C THR A 3 -2.42 12.78 17.65
N LYS A 4 -2.65 12.37 18.90
CA LYS A 4 -3.35 11.11 19.23
C LYS A 4 -4.77 11.04 18.66
N VAL A 5 -5.52 12.14 18.71
CA VAL A 5 -6.89 12.18 18.16
C VAL A 5 -6.86 12.08 16.63
N ALA A 6 -5.90 12.75 16.00
CA ALA A 6 -5.77 12.71 14.54
C ALA A 6 -5.41 11.31 14.03
N LEU A 7 -4.52 10.59 14.72
CA LEU A 7 -4.19 9.20 14.38
C LEU A 7 -5.39 8.26 14.59
N GLU A 8 -6.12 8.39 15.70
CA GLU A 8 -7.32 7.58 15.93
C GLU A 8 -8.42 7.80 14.88
N GLU A 9 -8.59 9.04 14.41
CA GLU A 9 -9.50 9.34 13.30
C GLU A 9 -9.03 8.71 11.98
N ALA A 10 -7.73 8.81 11.67
CA ALA A 10 -7.15 8.19 10.48
C ALA A 10 -7.26 6.66 10.53
N ARG A 11 -7.00 6.02 11.68
CA ARG A 11 -7.15 4.58 11.91
C ARG A 11 -8.57 4.13 11.58
N LYS A 12 -9.60 4.83 12.09
CA LYS A 12 -11.01 4.50 11.82
C LYS A 12 -11.34 4.56 10.33
N VAL A 13 -10.80 5.54 9.61
CA VAL A 13 -11.01 5.65 8.15
C VAL A 13 -10.38 4.46 7.42
N LEU A 14 -9.16 4.07 7.81
CA LEU A 14 -8.43 2.95 7.20
C LEU A 14 -9.14 1.62 7.47
N GLU A 15 -9.53 1.35 8.72
CA GLU A 15 -10.26 0.15 9.11
C GLU A 15 -11.63 0.07 8.42
N ALA A 16 -12.32 1.20 8.23
CA ALA A 16 -13.60 1.26 7.50
C ALA A 16 -13.47 0.96 6.00
N LEU A 17 -12.25 1.00 5.45
CA LEU A 17 -11.93 0.63 4.05
C LEU A 17 -11.26 -0.75 3.95
N ASP A 18 -11.35 -1.55 5.02
CA ASP A 18 -10.80 -2.90 5.15
C ASP A 18 -9.26 -2.97 5.05
N TYR A 19 -8.56 -1.90 5.45
CA TYR A 19 -7.11 -1.98 5.63
C TYR A 19 -6.76 -2.68 6.96
N GLU A 20 -5.72 -3.50 6.93
CA GLU A 20 -5.03 -3.92 8.15
C GLU A 20 -4.10 -2.78 8.60
N VAL A 21 -4.21 -2.34 9.85
CA VAL A 21 -3.55 -1.12 10.36
C VAL A 21 -2.62 -1.44 11.53
N TRP A 22 -1.38 -0.97 11.44
CA TRP A 22 -0.36 -1.06 12.49
C TRP A 22 0.07 0.33 12.93
N GLU A 23 0.36 0.47 14.22
CA GLU A 23 0.97 1.68 14.76
C GLU A 23 2.49 1.50 14.80
N THR A 24 3.22 2.50 14.32
CA THR A 24 4.67 2.54 14.30
C THR A 24 5.16 3.80 15.01
N GLU A 25 6.48 3.92 15.20
CA GLU A 25 7.07 5.14 15.76
C GLU A 25 6.80 6.37 14.87
N ASP A 26 6.60 6.16 13.56
CA ASP A 26 6.39 7.21 12.57
C ASP A 26 4.90 7.54 12.31
N GLY A 27 3.96 6.80 12.91
CA GLY A 27 2.52 7.03 12.76
C GLY A 27 1.74 5.75 12.51
N LEU A 28 0.85 5.78 11.50
CA LEU A 28 0.11 4.60 11.05
C LEU A 28 0.68 4.06 9.75
N GLU A 29 0.84 2.74 9.71
CA GLU A 29 1.00 1.99 8.48
C GLU A 29 -0.22 1.14 8.26
N ALA A 30 -0.67 1.04 7.02
CA ALA A 30 -1.81 0.20 6.68
C ALA A 30 -1.65 -0.46 5.33
N GLU A 31 -2.15 -1.68 5.18
CA GLU A 31 -2.11 -2.44 3.93
C GLU A 31 -3.47 -3.03 3.60
N ARG A 32 -3.83 -3.00 2.32
CA ARG A 32 -4.96 -3.74 1.79
C ARG A 32 -4.56 -4.50 0.54
N ARG A 33 -4.84 -5.79 0.52
CA ARG A 33 -4.48 -6.69 -0.57
C ARG A 33 -5.69 -7.06 -1.43
N GLN A 34 -5.47 -7.05 -2.73
CA GLN A 34 -6.37 -7.56 -3.75
C GLN A 34 -5.57 -8.47 -4.69
N VAL A 35 -6.24 -9.23 -5.55
CA VAL A 35 -5.56 -10.15 -6.48
C VAL A 35 -4.62 -9.37 -7.40
N GLY A 36 -3.31 -9.60 -7.26
CA GLY A 36 -2.27 -8.94 -8.04
C GLY A 36 -2.03 -7.46 -7.70
N LEU A 37 -2.59 -6.96 -6.59
CA LEU A 37 -2.51 -5.55 -6.21
C LEU A 37 -2.42 -5.35 -4.69
N VAL A 38 -1.46 -4.54 -4.26
CA VAL A 38 -1.27 -4.17 -2.86
C VAL A 38 -1.34 -2.65 -2.73
N TYR A 39 -2.24 -2.18 -1.88
CA TYR A 39 -2.31 -0.79 -1.45
C TYR A 39 -1.64 -0.65 -0.09
N ARG A 40 -0.77 0.36 0.06
CA ARG A 40 -0.16 0.72 1.34
C ARG A 40 -0.38 2.19 1.64
N VAL A 41 -0.65 2.48 2.89
CA VAL A 41 -0.84 3.82 3.42
C VAL A 41 0.13 4.03 4.56
N TYR A 42 0.82 5.16 4.53
CA TYR A 42 1.67 5.63 5.62
C TYR A 42 1.16 7.01 6.00
N TYR A 43 0.71 7.18 7.24
CA TYR A 43 0.13 8.42 7.73
C TYR A 43 0.81 8.86 9.02
N ALA A 44 1.55 9.95 8.95
CA ALA A 44 2.32 10.47 10.07
C ALA A 44 1.48 11.37 11.00
N PRO A 45 1.87 11.54 12.28
CA PRO A 45 1.21 12.46 13.20
C PRO A 45 1.25 13.93 12.73
N SER A 46 2.20 14.28 11.86
CA SER A 46 2.32 15.58 11.19
C SER A 46 1.21 15.82 10.17
N GLY A 47 0.52 14.77 9.71
CA GLY A 47 -0.41 14.80 8.58
C GLY A 47 0.23 14.45 7.24
N ASP A 48 1.53 14.10 7.21
CA ASP A 48 2.17 13.61 6.00
C ASP A 48 1.58 12.25 5.61
N LEU A 49 1.17 12.13 4.35
CA LEU A 49 0.55 10.95 3.77
C LEU A 49 1.40 10.46 2.60
N LYS A 50 1.81 9.20 2.66
CA LYS A 50 2.32 8.45 1.50
C LYS A 50 1.32 7.34 1.17
N LEU A 51 0.90 7.30 -0.09
CA LEU A 51 0.16 6.19 -0.66
C LEU A 51 1.07 5.42 -1.61
N GLU A 52 1.06 4.10 -1.53
CA GLU A 52 1.79 3.22 -2.43
C GLU A 52 0.83 2.19 -3.03
N LYS A 53 0.97 1.93 -4.34
CA LYS A 53 0.19 0.95 -5.10
C LYS A 53 1.18 0.06 -5.83
N VAL A 54 1.19 -1.23 -5.50
CA VAL A 54 2.08 -2.21 -6.11
C VAL A 54 1.22 -3.18 -6.91
N ARG A 55 1.40 -3.21 -8.23
CA ARG A 55 0.72 -4.14 -9.14
C ARG A 55 1.70 -5.17 -9.67
N THR A 56 1.33 -6.44 -9.58
CA THR A 56 2.10 -7.53 -10.16
C THR A 56 1.59 -7.79 -11.58
N LYS A 57 2.49 -7.79 -12.57
CA LYS A 57 2.15 -8.20 -13.94
C LYS A 57 2.07 -9.73 -14.03
N PRO A 58 1.38 -10.27 -15.06
CA PRO A 58 1.36 -11.71 -15.30
C PRO A 58 2.76 -12.31 -15.34
N GLU A 59 2.91 -13.47 -14.71
CA GLU A 59 4.17 -14.20 -14.66
C GLU A 59 4.50 -14.79 -16.04
N GLU A 60 5.77 -14.68 -16.43
CA GLU A 60 6.33 -15.42 -17.56
C GLU A 60 6.99 -16.68 -17.00
N ILE A 61 6.39 -17.83 -17.30
CA ILE A 61 6.94 -19.16 -16.96
C ILE A 61 7.34 -19.85 -18.24
N ARG A 62 8.59 -20.32 -18.31
CA ARG A 62 9.08 -21.15 -19.41
C ARG A 62 10.06 -22.19 -18.91
N GLU A 63 10.06 -23.35 -19.55
CA GLU A 63 11.13 -24.33 -19.35
C GLU A 63 12.45 -23.74 -19.87
N ALA A 64 13.52 -23.96 -19.12
CA ALA A 64 14.84 -23.49 -19.48
C ALA A 64 15.92 -24.43 -18.94
N LEU A 65 17.08 -24.39 -19.59
CA LEU A 65 18.30 -25.01 -19.09
C LEU A 65 19.15 -23.94 -18.39
N LEU A 66 19.62 -24.22 -17.18
CA LEU A 66 20.66 -23.45 -16.52
C LEU A 66 21.90 -24.32 -16.39
N ALA A 67 22.92 -24.08 -17.22
CA ALA A 67 24.11 -24.92 -17.33
C ALA A 67 23.76 -26.42 -17.54
N ASP A 68 22.96 -26.71 -18.58
CA ASP A 68 22.46 -28.06 -18.93
C ASP A 68 21.57 -28.75 -17.88
N HIS A 69 21.22 -28.06 -16.79
CA HIS A 69 20.23 -28.54 -15.83
C HIS A 69 18.81 -28.08 -16.21
N PRO A 70 17.84 -29.00 -16.38
CA PRO A 70 16.45 -28.65 -16.66
C PRO A 70 15.79 -27.99 -15.45
N GLY A 71 15.03 -26.92 -15.71
CA GLY A 71 14.26 -26.21 -14.71
C GLY A 71 13.21 -25.29 -15.33
N GLN A 72 12.60 -24.47 -14.47
CA GLN A 72 11.64 -23.45 -14.88
C GLN A 72 12.25 -22.07 -14.64
N PHE A 73 12.27 -21.25 -15.69
CA PHE A 73 12.50 -19.84 -15.57
C PHE A 73 11.16 -19.16 -15.27
N VAL A 74 11.12 -18.40 -14.18
CA VAL A 74 9.97 -17.60 -13.76
C VAL A 74 10.40 -16.14 -13.72
N ARG A 75 9.71 -15.26 -14.44
CA ARG A 75 9.87 -13.82 -14.36
C ARG A 75 8.57 -13.17 -13.93
N GLN A 76 8.67 -12.31 -12.93
CA GLN A 76 7.58 -11.50 -12.41
C GLN A 76 8.01 -10.03 -12.45
N GLU A 77 7.14 -9.17 -12.96
CA GLU A 77 7.37 -7.72 -12.94
C GLU A 77 6.40 -7.06 -11.96
N GLU A 78 6.90 -6.09 -11.20
CA GLU A 78 6.09 -5.24 -10.34
C GLU A 78 6.12 -3.81 -10.82
N VAL A 79 4.96 -3.16 -10.83
CA VAL A 79 4.82 -1.72 -11.02
C VAL A 79 4.49 -1.10 -9.68
N ARG A 80 5.35 -0.19 -9.22
CA ARG A 80 5.15 0.57 -7.98
C ARG A 80 4.84 2.02 -8.32
N GLU A 81 3.71 2.50 -7.82
CA GLU A 81 3.30 3.90 -7.90
C GLU A 81 3.26 4.46 -6.48
N SER A 82 3.69 5.71 -6.32
CA SER A 82 3.66 6.40 -5.03
C SER A 82 3.13 7.81 -5.18
N PHE A 83 2.28 8.20 -4.23
CA PHE A 83 1.73 9.55 -4.12
C PHE A 83 2.04 10.10 -2.72
N PHE A 84 2.45 11.36 -2.67
CA PHE A 84 2.84 12.04 -1.44
C PHE A 84 2.06 13.34 -1.31
N THR A 85 1.47 13.58 -0.15
CA THR A 85 0.79 14.83 0.18
C THR A 85 0.79 15.04 1.69
N ALA A 86 0.36 16.22 2.15
CA ALA A 86 -0.12 16.38 3.50
C ALA A 86 -1.65 16.44 3.49
N CYS A 87 -2.32 15.82 4.46
CA CYS A 87 -3.77 15.88 4.59
C CYS A 87 -4.22 15.80 6.05
N LYS A 88 -5.43 16.27 6.32
CA LYS A 88 -6.12 16.04 7.60
C LYS A 88 -6.79 14.66 7.59
N PRO A 89 -7.07 14.05 8.76
CA PRO A 89 -7.79 12.78 8.83
C PRO A 89 -9.15 12.81 8.12
N SER A 90 -9.85 13.96 8.16
CA SER A 90 -11.14 14.16 7.49
C SER A 90 -11.09 14.10 5.96
N GLU A 91 -9.91 14.29 5.36
CA GLU A 91 -9.70 14.28 3.90
C GLU A 91 -9.27 12.89 3.41
N LEU A 92 -8.81 12.03 4.32
CA LEU A 92 -8.17 10.74 4.02
C LEU A 92 -9.12 9.80 3.25
N LEU A 93 -10.40 9.76 3.61
CA LEU A 93 -11.38 8.89 2.97
C LEU A 93 -11.49 9.16 1.46
N GLU A 94 -11.61 10.43 1.07
CA GLU A 94 -11.79 10.80 -0.33
C GLU A 94 -10.50 10.65 -1.12
N LEU A 95 -9.34 10.90 -0.50
CA LEU A 95 -8.02 10.64 -1.11
C LEU A 95 -7.80 9.15 -1.38
N LEU A 96 -8.14 8.28 -0.42
CA LEU A 96 -8.01 6.83 -0.58
C LEU A 96 -8.93 6.30 -1.68
N LYS A 97 -10.19 6.75 -1.73
CA LYS A 97 -11.11 6.39 -2.83
C LYS A 97 -10.58 6.82 -4.20
N ALA A 98 -10.02 8.03 -4.29
CA ALA A 98 -9.45 8.53 -5.55
C ALA A 98 -8.19 7.75 -5.97
N TRP A 99 -7.37 7.32 -5.02
CA TRP A 99 -6.17 6.51 -5.28
C TRP A 99 -6.47 5.07 -5.70
N GLU A 100 -7.55 4.51 -5.16
CA GLU A 100 -7.98 3.13 -5.41
C GLU A 100 -8.78 2.95 -6.70
N ALA A 101 -9.34 4.04 -7.24
CA ALA A 101 -10.01 4.05 -8.55
C ALA A 101 -9.09 3.64 -9.71
#